data_AF-A0A7J8J5B4-F1
#
_entry.id   AF-A0A7J8J5B4-F1
#
_cell.length_a   1.000
_cell.length_b   1.000
_cell.length_c   1.000
_cell.angle_alpha   90.00
_cell.angle_beta   90.00
_cell.angle_gamma   90.00
#
_symmetry.space_group_name_H-M   'P 1'
#
loop_
_entity.id
_entity.type
_entity.pdbx_description
1 polymer ?
#
loop_
_entity_poly.entity_id
_entity_poly.type
_entity_poly.pdbx_seq_one_letter_code
_entity_poly.pdbx_strand_id
1 'polypeptide(L)'
;MFKVIQRSVGPASLSLLTFKVYASQKKDSPHKTCVRVNELSLYSVPEGQSKYVEEPRTQLEESISHLREYCKPYTSWCQTAMNIYKMHLLDFFQDLVLLVLLALLDSFWLEVQK
;
A
#
# COMPACT_ATOMS: atom_id res chain seq x y z
N MET A 1 1.00 38.94 20.83
CA MET A 1 2.37 38.44 21.07
C MET A 1 2.45 37.05 20.47
N PHE A 2 3.08 36.90 19.30
CA PHE A 2 3.10 35.63 18.57
C PHE A 2 4.34 34.83 18.97
N LYS A 3 4.13 33.59 19.44
CA LYS A 3 5.20 32.72 19.93
C LYS A 3 5.82 31.99 18.74
N VAL A 4 7.08 32.30 18.45
CA VAL A 4 7.88 31.64 17.40
C VAL A 4 8.16 30.20 17.82
N ILE A 5 7.77 29.24 16.98
CA ILE A 5 8.09 27.82 17.18
C ILE A 5 9.35 27.51 16.37
N GLN A 6 10.45 27.30 17.09
CA GLN A 6 11.74 26.90 16.53
C GLN A 6 11.67 25.44 16.04
N ARG A 7 11.90 25.21 14.74
CA ARG A 7 11.95 23.87 14.15
C ARG A 7 13.37 23.32 14.23
N SER A 8 13.60 22.33 15.09
CA SER A 8 14.85 21.56 15.12
C SER A 8 14.78 20.40 14.12
N VAL A 9 15.78 20.29 13.24
CA VAL A 9 15.96 19.15 12.32
C VAL A 9 16.61 18.01 13.12
N GLY A 10 15.83 16.98 13.43
CA GLY A 10 16.30 15.71 14.00
C GLY A 10 16.09 14.56 13.00
N PRO A 11 16.88 13.49 13.08
CA PRO A 11 16.82 12.37 12.14
C PRO A 11 15.47 11.63 12.23
N ALA A 12 15.07 11.05 11.10
CA ALA A 12 13.77 10.42 10.87
C ALA A 12 13.54 9.17 11.74
N SER A 13 13.08 9.36 12.97
CA SER A 13 12.39 8.33 13.74
C SER A 13 11.03 8.89 14.19
N LEU A 14 9.96 8.36 13.62
CA LEU A 14 8.59 8.82 13.84
C LEU A 14 8.06 8.27 15.18
N SER A 15 8.54 8.80 16.29
CA SER A 15 7.98 8.50 17.62
C SER A 15 6.70 9.31 17.83
N LEU A 16 5.56 8.61 17.80
CA LEU A 16 4.25 9.17 18.15
C LEU A 16 4.21 9.54 19.64
N LEU A 17 4.33 10.83 19.95
CA LEU A 17 4.12 11.35 21.30
C LEU A 17 2.62 11.48 21.56
N THR A 18 2.06 10.57 22.33
CA THR A 18 0.67 10.63 22.81
C THR A 18 0.60 11.46 24.09
N PHE A 19 0.05 12.67 23.99
CA PHE A 19 -0.27 13.48 25.17
C PHE A 19 -1.71 13.21 25.62
N LYS A 20 -1.88 12.84 26.89
CA LYS A 20 -3.19 12.54 27.48
C LYS A 20 -3.69 13.79 28.19
N VAL A 21 -4.73 14.41 27.63
CA VAL A 21 -5.40 15.57 28.24
C VAL A 21 -6.53 15.07 29.12
N TYR A 22 -6.46 15.37 30.42
CA TYR A 22 -7.56 15.15 31.34
C TYR A 22 -8.36 16.45 31.48
N ALA A 23 -9.63 16.43 31.10
CA ALA A 23 -10.54 17.54 31.36
C ALA A 23 -10.92 17.53 32.85
N SER A 24 -10.59 18.61 33.55
CA SER A 24 -10.96 18.82 34.94
C SER A 24 -12.48 18.98 35.05
N GLN A 25 -13.18 17.97 35.56
CA GLN A 25 -14.59 18.12 35.94
C GLN A 25 -14.67 19.02 37.18
N LYS A 26 -15.23 20.22 37.03
CA LYS A 26 -15.74 20.97 38.18
C LYS A 26 -16.89 20.14 38.78
N LYS A 27 -16.70 19.74 40.03
CA LYS A 27 -17.79 19.26 40.90
C LYS A 27 -18.73 20.42 41.11
N ASP A 28 -19.89 20.39 40.46
CA ASP A 28 -21.07 21.11 40.92
C ASP A 28 -22.27 20.14 40.91
N SER A 29 -23.00 20.19 42.03
CA SER A 29 -24.05 19.33 42.60
C SER A 29 -25.07 18.62 41.68
N PRO A 30 -25.77 17.56 42.17
CA PRO A 30 -26.75 16.83 41.39
C PRO A 30 -28.07 17.62 41.33
N HIS A 31 -28.25 18.45 40.30
CA HIS A 31 -29.57 18.98 39.99
C HIS A 31 -30.29 18.03 39.01
N LYS A 32 -31.41 17.50 39.49
CA LYS A 32 -32.36 16.66 38.77
C LYS A 32 -32.81 17.35 37.48
N THR A 33 -32.25 16.96 36.34
CA THR A 33 -32.91 17.19 35.05
C THR A 33 -33.48 15.86 34.59
N CYS A 34 -34.79 15.71 34.79
CA CYS A 34 -35.59 14.67 34.16
C CYS A 34 -35.48 14.86 32.64
N VAL A 35 -34.55 14.12 32.02
CA VAL A 35 -34.43 14.05 30.56
C VAL A 35 -35.62 13.24 30.06
N ARG A 36 -36.51 13.87 29.28
CA ARG A 36 -37.64 13.21 28.65
C ARG A 36 -37.11 12.15 27.68
N VAL A 37 -37.29 10.88 28.05
CA VAL A 37 -36.85 9.69 27.30
C VAL A 37 -37.52 9.59 25.92
N ASN A 38 -38.61 10.33 25.67
CA ASN A 38 -39.41 10.25 24.45
C ASN A 38 -38.78 10.94 23.21
N GLU A 39 -37.61 11.57 23.35
CA GLU A 39 -36.81 12.08 22.22
C GLU A 39 -35.59 11.19 21.91
N LEU A 40 -35.43 10.04 22.59
CA LEU A 40 -34.40 9.03 22.30
C LEU A 40 -34.75 8.13 21.10
N SER A 41 -35.26 8.72 20.01
CA SER A 41 -35.19 8.03 18.71
C SER A 41 -33.73 8.07 18.25
N LEU A 42 -32.92 7.14 18.76
CA LEU A 42 -31.48 7.03 18.51
C LEU A 42 -31.12 6.69 17.05
N TYR A 43 -32.13 6.49 16.19
CA TYR A 43 -31.95 6.18 14.78
C TYR A 43 -33.09 6.81 13.95
N SER A 44 -32.99 8.11 13.67
CA SER A 44 -33.67 8.66 12.49
C SER A 44 -32.87 8.27 11.25
N VAL A 45 -33.53 7.61 10.30
CA VAL A 45 -32.94 7.33 8.98
C VAL A 45 -32.72 8.70 8.31
N PRO A 46 -31.49 9.06 7.91
CA PRO A 46 -31.27 10.30 7.19
C PRO A 46 -32.09 10.28 5.91
N GLU A 47 -32.82 11.36 5.62
CA GLU A 47 -33.64 11.49 4.41
C GLU A 47 -32.79 11.16 3.18
N GLY A 48 -33.15 10.06 2.51
CA GLY A 48 -32.35 9.36 1.51
C GLY A 48 -32.19 10.10 0.19
N GLN A 49 -31.52 11.25 0.22
CA GLN A 49 -31.14 12.00 -0.97
C GLN A 49 -29.66 12.40 -0.91
N SER A 50 -28.78 11.45 -0.57
CA SER A 50 -27.36 11.59 -0.91
C SER A 50 -27.22 11.42 -2.42
N LYS A 51 -27.40 12.49 -3.19
CA LYS A 51 -27.01 12.51 -4.59
C LYS A 51 -25.50 12.31 -4.60
N TYR A 52 -25.03 11.15 -5.09
CA TYR A 52 -23.61 10.94 -5.33
C TYR A 52 -23.17 12.02 -6.32
N VAL A 53 -22.45 13.02 -5.82
CA VAL A 53 -21.81 14.04 -6.64
C VAL A 53 -20.43 13.49 -6.92
N GLU A 54 -20.20 13.14 -8.18
CA GLU A 54 -18.87 12.80 -8.66
C GLU A 54 -17.96 13.97 -8.31
N GLU A 55 -16.98 13.74 -7.45
CA GLU A 55 -16.06 14.78 -7.02
C GLU A 55 -15.34 15.33 -8.25
N PRO A 56 -15.31 16.65 -8.47
CA PRO A 56 -14.59 17.24 -9.58
C PRO A 56 -13.15 16.74 -9.56
N ARG A 57 -12.60 16.32 -10.71
CA ARG A 57 -11.24 15.80 -10.84
C ARG A 57 -10.28 16.64 -10.01
N THR A 58 -9.78 16.04 -8.94
CA THR A 58 -8.91 16.78 -8.02
C THR A 58 -7.54 16.95 -8.69
N GLN A 59 -6.83 18.03 -8.37
CA GLN A 59 -5.46 18.24 -8.88
C GLN A 59 -4.54 17.03 -8.58
N LEU A 60 -4.85 16.28 -7.51
CA LEU A 60 -4.16 15.06 -7.17
C LEU A 60 -4.38 13.95 -8.21
N GLU A 61 -5.62 13.70 -8.64
CA GLU A 61 -5.93 12.70 -9.67
C GLU A 61 -5.28 13.02 -11.01
N GLU A 62 -5.22 14.30 -11.38
CA GLU A 62 -4.54 14.75 -12.59
C GLU A 62 -3.02 14.52 -12.46
N SER A 63 -2.43 14.88 -11.32
CA SER A 63 -1.01 14.62 -11.06
C SER A 63 -0.66 13.12 -11.08
N ILE A 64 -1.52 12.27 -10.53
CA ILE A 64 -1.36 10.80 -10.54
C ILE A 64 -1.50 10.27 -11.99
N SER A 65 -2.42 10.83 -12.77
CA SER A 65 -2.60 10.47 -14.17
C SER A 65 -1.35 10.79 -15.01
N HIS A 66 -0.79 11.99 -14.84
CA HIS A 66 0.47 12.37 -15.49
C HIS A 66 1.65 11.50 -15.07
N LEU A 67 1.73 11.17 -13.78
CA LEU A 67 2.79 10.31 -13.25
C LEU A 67 2.69 8.89 -13.83
N ARG A 68 1.47 8.35 -13.93
CA ARG A 68 1.21 7.05 -14.56
C ARG A 68 1.57 7.10 -16.05
N GLU A 69 1.21 8.16 -16.78
CA GLU A 69 1.57 8.38 -18.18
C GLU A 69 3.10 8.36 -18.38
N TYR A 70 3.83 9.08 -17.51
CA TYR A 70 5.28 9.14 -17.53
C TYR A 70 5.95 7.80 -17.21
N CYS A 71 5.36 7.01 -16.30
CA CYS A 71 5.88 5.70 -15.94
C CYS A 71 5.60 4.59 -16.98
N LYS A 72 4.58 4.74 -17.85
CA LYS A 72 4.26 3.74 -18.91
C LYS A 72 5.48 3.27 -19.71
N PRO A 73 6.31 4.14 -20.31
CA PRO A 73 7.48 3.70 -21.09
C PRO A 73 8.54 2.96 -20.24
N TYR A 74 8.64 3.27 -18.94
CA TYR A 74 9.57 2.57 -18.06
C TYR A 74 9.08 1.16 -17.73
N THR A 75 7.76 0.99 -17.55
CA THR A 75 7.18 -0.33 -17.30
C THR A 75 7.37 -1.30 -18.45
N SER A 76 7.27 -0.84 -19.71
CA SER A 76 7.51 -1.69 -20.88
C SER A 76 8.98 -2.09 -21.00
N TRP A 77 9.91 -1.17 -20.75
CA TRP A 77 11.34 -1.48 -20.74
C TRP A 77 11.69 -2.53 -19.67
N CYS A 78 11.18 -2.37 -18.45
CA CYS A 78 11.36 -3.36 -17.38
C CYS A 78 10.78 -4.73 -17.75
N GLN A 79 9.58 -4.78 -18.35
CA GLN A 79 8.98 -6.04 -18.79
C GLN A 79 9.81 -6.75 -19.86
N THR A 80 10.32 -6.01 -20.85
CA THR A 80 11.18 -6.58 -21.90
C THR A 80 12.47 -7.12 -21.31
N ALA A 81 13.13 -6.38 -20.40
CA ALA A 81 14.33 -6.85 -19.73
C ALA A 81 14.08 -8.16 -18.95
N MET A 82 13.01 -8.21 -18.14
CA MET A 82 12.64 -9.42 -17.39
C MET A 82 12.35 -10.62 -18.29
N ASN A 83 11.71 -10.40 -19.45
CA ASN A 83 11.46 -11.46 -20.43
C ASN A 83 12.75 -11.97 -21.09
N ILE A 84 13.70 -11.09 -21.41
CA ILE A 84 15.01 -11.49 -21.95
C ILE A 84 15.75 -12.37 -20.94
N TYR A 85 15.82 -11.95 -19.67
CA TYR A 85 16.46 -12.76 -18.63
C TYR A 85 15.76 -14.10 -18.43
N LYS A 86 14.42 -14.13 -18.49
CA LYS A 86 13.64 -15.36 -18.38
C LYS A 86 13.92 -16.33 -19.54
N MET A 87 13.97 -15.84 -20.78
CA MET A 87 14.28 -16.66 -21.95
C MET A 87 15.70 -17.20 -21.89
N HIS A 88 16.68 -16.35 -21.58
CA HIS A 88 18.09 -16.74 -21.48
C HIS A 88 18.34 -17.74 -20.34
N LEU A 89 17.63 -17.58 -19.22
CA LEU A 89 17.72 -18.52 -18.10
C LEU A 89 17.12 -19.87 -18.48
N LEU A 90 15.94 -19.90 -19.11
CA LEU A 90 15.32 -21.14 -19.58
C LEU A 90 16.19 -21.90 -20.61
N ASP A 91 16.79 -21.18 -21.55
CA ASP A 91 17.69 -21.76 -22.57
C ASP A 91 18.93 -22.40 -21.91
N PHE A 92 19.55 -21.70 -20.96
CA PHE A 92 20.67 -22.23 -20.18
C PHE A 92 20.31 -23.49 -19.38
N PHE A 93 19.11 -23.51 -18.77
CA PHE A 93 18.64 -24.70 -18.04
C PHE A 93 18.41 -25.88 -18.99
N GLN A 94 17.89 -25.63 -20.18
CA GLN A 94 17.66 -26.67 -21.18
C GLN A 94 18.97 -27.25 -21.71
N ASP A 95 19.95 -26.40 -22.01
CA ASP A 95 21.30 -26.83 -22.41
C ASP A 95 21.99 -27.65 -21.31
N LEU A 96 21.90 -27.21 -20.05
CA LEU A 96 22.46 -27.94 -18.92
C LEU A 96 21.84 -29.34 -18.78
N VAL A 97 20.52 -29.45 -18.91
CA VAL A 97 19.81 -30.74 -18.84
C VAL A 97 20.22 -31.64 -20.01
N LEU A 98 20.36 -31.10 -21.22
CA LEU A 98 20.82 -31.85 -22.39
C LEU A 98 22.24 -32.40 -22.20
N LEU A 99 23.15 -31.58 -21.65
CA LEU A 99 24.52 -32.00 -21.34
C LEU A 99 24.55 -33.11 -20.29
N VAL A 100 23.73 -33.01 -19.24
CA VAL A 100 23.64 -34.06 -18.21
C VAL A 100 23.09 -35.36 -18.81
N LEU A 101 22.05 -35.28 -19.65
CA LEU A 101 21.50 -36.44 -20.36
C LEU A 101 22.51 -37.09 -21.30
N LEU A 102 23.27 -36.30 -22.05
CA LEU A 102 24.34 -36.79 -22.92
C LEU A 102 25.44 -37.49 -22.11
N ALA A 103 25.88 -36.89 -21.01
CA ALA A 103 26.88 -37.51 -20.12
C ALA A 103 26.39 -38.82 -19.51
N LEU A 104 25.11 -38.90 -19.14
CA LEU A 104 24.48 -40.14 -18.66
C LEU A 104 24.38 -41.20 -19.76
N LEU A 105 24.02 -40.80 -20.99
CA LEU A 105 23.90 -41.72 -22.11
C LEU A 105 25.27 -42.28 -22.51
N ASP A 106 26.30 -41.45 -22.49
CA ASP A 106 27.70 -41.84 -22.74
C ASP A 106 28.20 -42.81 -21.66
N SER A 107 27.92 -42.50 -20.39
CA SER A 107 28.23 -43.39 -19.25
C SER A 107 27.49 -44.73 -19.36
N PHE A 108 26.21 -44.71 -19.73
CA PHE A 108 25.42 -45.91 -19.94
C PHE A 108 25.97 -46.74 -21.11
N TRP A 109 26.35 -46.10 -22.21
CA TRP A 109 26.90 -46.82 -23.35
C TRP A 109 28.23 -47.49 -23.02
N LEU A 110 29.11 -46.79 -22.29
CA LEU A 110 30.38 -47.34 -21.81
C LEU A 110 30.20 -48.54 -20.87
N GLU A 111 29.16 -48.54 -20.04
CA GLU A 111 28.85 -49.67 -19.16
C GLU A 111 28.31 -50.89 -19.93
N VAL A 112 27.54 -50.68 -21.01
CA VAL A 112 27.00 -51.78 -21.83
C VAL A 112 28.06 -52.41 -22.75
N GLN A 113 29.14 -51.68 -23.07
CA GLN A 113 30.26 -52.20 -23.86
C GLN A 113 31.28 -53.00 -23.03
N LYS A 114 31.09 -53.09 -21.71
CA LYS A 114 31.97 -53.80 -20.77
C LYS A 114 31.43 -55.18 -20.42
#